data_AF-A0A953M688-F1
#
_entry.id   AF-A0A953M688-F1
#
_cell.length_a   1.000
_cell.length_b   1.000
_cell.length_c   1.000
_cell.angle_alpha   90.00
_cell.angle_beta   90.00
_cell.angle_gamma   90.00
#
_symmetry.space_group_name_H-M   'P 1'
#
loop_
_entity.id
_entity.type
_entity.pdbx_description
1 polymer ?
#
loop_
_entity_poly.entity_id
_entity_poly.type
_entity_poly.pdbx_seq_one_letter_code
_entity_poly.pdbx_strand_id
1 'polypeptide(L)'
;MGIGDWFKRGVSEMMVARPDDAKSQVVWKHPDPTIPMKSQLTVEADEKAVFFRDGKAVATLDAGRHTLDSANLPFLSDLIDRFTGGDVFIAEVFFVNVREHPGVKFGGRIGHVEDPKSGVPVETMVHGEFSFRVVDPEQLIVGLVGMGRTESYLVRAWMKEQVLKIIRDRIAELLVKNKWPLLD
;
A
#
# COMPACT_ATOMS: atom_id res chain seq x y z
N MET A 1 -36.17 -7.63 -29.42
CA MET A 1 -35.80 -6.89 -28.19
C MET A 1 -36.82 -7.19 -27.13
N GLY A 2 -36.51 -8.13 -26.24
CA GLY A 2 -37.40 -8.55 -25.17
C GLY A 2 -37.02 -7.85 -23.86
N ILE A 3 -38.01 -7.28 -23.19
CA ILE A 3 -37.94 -6.61 -21.88
C ILE A 3 -37.51 -7.56 -20.73
N GLY A 4 -37.24 -8.84 -21.03
CA GLY A 4 -36.84 -9.88 -20.08
C GLY A 4 -35.33 -10.15 -19.95
N ASP A 5 -34.46 -9.40 -20.66
CA ASP A 5 -33.01 -9.63 -20.61
C ASP A 5 -32.30 -8.89 -19.46
N TRP A 6 -33.05 -8.14 -18.65
CA TRP A 6 -32.51 -7.39 -17.50
C TRP A 6 -32.65 -8.14 -16.16
N PHE A 7 -33.61 -9.07 -16.04
CA PHE A 7 -33.88 -9.82 -14.80
C PHE A 7 -33.02 -11.10 -14.63
N LYS A 8 -32.28 -11.53 -15.67
CA LYS A 8 -31.27 -12.60 -15.58
C LYS A 8 -29.90 -12.14 -15.08
N ARG A 9 -29.78 -10.90 -14.61
CA ARG A 9 -28.66 -10.39 -13.80
C ARG A 9 -28.90 -10.55 -12.29
N GLY A 10 -29.84 -11.39 -11.89
CA GLY A 10 -29.99 -11.82 -10.50
C GLY A 10 -28.71 -12.52 -10.04
N VAL A 11 -28.08 -11.95 -9.00
CA VAL A 11 -26.89 -12.50 -8.33
C VAL A 11 -25.72 -12.74 -9.31
N SER A 12 -25.19 -11.68 -9.92
CA SER A 12 -23.80 -11.77 -10.36
C SER A 12 -22.99 -11.97 -9.08
N GLU A 13 -22.46 -13.17 -8.85
CA GLU A 13 -21.41 -13.37 -7.87
C GLU A 13 -20.27 -12.44 -8.26
N MET A 14 -20.23 -11.26 -7.66
CA MET A 14 -19.20 -10.28 -7.94
C MET A 14 -17.91 -10.87 -7.37
N MET A 15 -16.94 -11.10 -8.25
CA MET A 15 -15.62 -11.52 -7.82
C MET A 15 -14.82 -10.26 -7.51
N VAL A 16 -14.54 -10.05 -6.23
CA VAL A 16 -13.70 -8.96 -5.77
C VAL A 16 -12.28 -9.53 -5.62
N ALA A 17 -11.38 -9.10 -6.49
CA ALA A 17 -9.98 -9.48 -6.45
C ALA A 17 -9.13 -8.34 -7.03
N ARG A 18 -7.85 -8.31 -6.67
CA ARG A 18 -6.88 -7.44 -7.33
C ARG A 18 -6.67 -7.91 -8.78
N PRO A 19 -6.77 -7.02 -9.79
CA PRO A 19 -6.52 -7.39 -11.17
C PRO A 19 -5.02 -7.63 -11.43
N ASP A 20 -4.71 -8.42 -12.46
CA ASP A 20 -3.34 -8.85 -12.75
C ASP A 20 -2.38 -7.69 -13.07
N ASP A 21 -2.88 -6.63 -13.69
CA ASP A 21 -2.13 -5.40 -14.02
C ASP A 21 -1.69 -4.64 -12.74
N ALA A 22 -2.46 -4.75 -11.67
CA ALA A 22 -2.17 -4.16 -10.38
C ALA A 22 -1.26 -5.03 -9.49
N LYS A 23 -0.80 -6.22 -9.92
CA LYS A 23 0.08 -7.08 -9.09
C LYS A 23 1.45 -6.49 -8.78
N SER A 24 1.90 -5.56 -9.60
CA SER A 24 3.15 -4.82 -9.35
C SER A 24 3.03 -3.81 -8.20
N GLN A 25 1.79 -3.52 -7.78
CA GLN A 25 1.44 -2.54 -6.77
C GLN A 25 1.62 -3.11 -5.35
N VAL A 26 2.19 -2.30 -4.46
CA VAL A 26 2.27 -2.56 -3.02
C VAL A 26 0.89 -2.44 -2.39
N VAL A 27 0.10 -1.46 -2.82
CA VAL A 27 -1.27 -1.23 -2.35
C VAL A 27 -2.16 -0.95 -3.55
N TRP A 28 -3.32 -1.60 -3.58
CA TRP A 28 -4.35 -1.39 -4.60
C TRP A 28 -5.72 -1.23 -3.94
N LYS A 29 -6.47 -0.20 -4.34
CA LYS A 29 -7.83 0.06 -3.85
C LYS A 29 -8.85 -0.46 -4.87
N HIS A 30 -9.81 -1.26 -4.42
CA HIS A 30 -10.93 -1.67 -5.26
C HIS A 30 -11.76 -0.43 -5.65
N PRO A 31 -12.11 -0.25 -6.94
CA PRO A 31 -12.75 0.97 -7.42
C PRO A 31 -14.17 1.19 -6.89
N ASP A 32 -14.91 0.10 -6.64
CA ASP A 32 -16.31 0.15 -6.25
C ASP A 32 -16.46 -0.02 -4.73
N PRO A 33 -16.96 0.99 -3.99
CA PRO A 33 -17.16 0.88 -2.55
C PRO A 33 -18.43 0.09 -2.19
N THR A 34 -19.33 -0.14 -3.16
CA THR A 34 -20.58 -0.87 -2.93
C THR A 34 -20.42 -2.30 -3.39
N ILE A 35 -20.40 -3.23 -2.43
CA ILE A 35 -20.18 -4.65 -2.72
C ILE A 35 -21.45 -5.44 -2.35
N PRO A 36 -21.98 -6.26 -3.27
CA PRO A 36 -23.12 -7.12 -2.97
C PRO A 36 -22.81 -8.14 -1.88
N MET A 37 -23.77 -8.46 -1.03
CA MET A 37 -23.63 -9.60 -0.12
C MET A 37 -23.52 -10.91 -0.90
N LYS A 38 -22.81 -11.88 -0.30
CA LYS A 38 -22.45 -13.18 -0.89
C LYS A 38 -21.48 -13.10 -2.08
N SER A 39 -20.90 -11.94 -2.33
CA SER A 39 -19.78 -11.79 -3.27
C SER A 39 -18.58 -12.62 -2.82
N GLN A 40 -17.76 -13.05 -3.79
CA GLN A 40 -16.55 -13.82 -3.52
C GLN A 40 -15.35 -12.88 -3.52
N LEU A 41 -14.74 -12.68 -2.36
CA LEU A 41 -13.45 -12.01 -2.24
C LEU A 41 -12.33 -13.05 -2.38
N THR A 42 -11.40 -12.84 -3.31
CA THR A 42 -10.21 -13.67 -3.41
C THR A 42 -8.99 -12.83 -3.04
N VAL A 43 -8.29 -13.25 -1.99
CA VAL A 43 -7.06 -12.64 -1.49
C VAL A 43 -5.90 -13.58 -1.83
N GLU A 44 -4.93 -13.10 -2.60
CA GLU A 44 -3.77 -13.91 -2.98
C GLU A 44 -2.88 -14.23 -1.76
N ALA A 45 -2.00 -15.24 -1.90
CA ALA A 45 -1.14 -15.72 -0.81
C ALA A 45 -0.14 -14.68 -0.28
N ASP A 46 0.19 -13.69 -1.12
CA ASP A 46 1.21 -12.68 -0.86
C ASP A 46 0.59 -11.32 -0.49
N GLU A 47 -0.71 -11.28 -0.19
CA GLU A 47 -1.42 -10.06 0.16
C GLU A 47 -2.41 -10.24 1.31
N LYS A 48 -2.89 -9.11 1.82
CA LYS A 48 -3.99 -9.01 2.77
C LYS A 48 -5.02 -8.02 2.26
N ALA A 49 -6.29 -8.28 2.54
CA ALA A 49 -7.39 -7.37 2.20
C ALA A 49 -7.86 -6.62 3.45
N VAL A 50 -7.83 -5.29 3.41
CA VAL A 50 -8.25 -4.42 4.50
C VAL A 50 -9.54 -3.70 4.12
N PHE A 51 -10.54 -3.81 4.98
CA PHE A 51 -11.84 -3.17 4.83
C PHE A 51 -11.88 -1.88 5.64
N PHE A 52 -12.27 -0.79 4.98
CA PHE A 52 -12.50 0.50 5.60
C PHE A 52 -13.97 0.91 5.48
N ARG A 53 -14.51 1.46 6.56
CA ARG A 53 -15.82 2.11 6.58
C ARG A 53 -15.72 3.40 7.39
N ASP A 54 -16.31 4.47 6.88
CA ASP A 54 -16.37 5.77 7.57
C ASP A 54 -14.99 6.27 8.08
N GLY A 55 -13.93 5.99 7.31
CA GLY A 55 -12.55 6.39 7.62
C GLY A 55 -11.82 5.53 8.65
N LYS A 56 -12.39 4.39 9.06
CA LYS A 56 -11.77 3.45 10.01
C LYS A 56 -11.57 2.08 9.38
N ALA A 57 -10.44 1.43 9.70
CA ALA A 57 -10.25 0.02 9.39
C ALA A 57 -11.22 -0.81 10.25
N VAL A 58 -12.02 -1.66 9.60
CA VAL A 58 -13.02 -2.49 10.27
C VAL A 58 -12.54 -3.92 10.40
N ALA A 59 -11.87 -4.44 9.38
CA ALA A 59 -11.32 -5.78 9.39
C ALA A 59 -10.18 -5.94 8.38
N THR A 60 -9.28 -6.86 8.68
CA THR A 60 -8.25 -7.35 7.76
C THR A 60 -8.45 -8.84 7.55
N LEU A 61 -8.54 -9.27 6.29
CA LEU A 61 -8.62 -10.67 5.88
C LEU A 61 -7.27 -11.13 5.33
N ASP A 62 -6.86 -12.32 5.77
CA ASP A 62 -5.67 -13.01 5.28
C ASP A 62 -5.92 -13.66 3.91
N ALA A 63 -4.85 -14.20 3.32
CA ALA A 63 -4.91 -14.96 2.08
C ALA A 63 -5.98 -16.05 2.07
N GLY A 64 -6.68 -16.18 0.95
CA GLY A 64 -7.73 -17.17 0.77
C GLY A 64 -8.96 -16.63 0.05
N ARG A 65 -9.90 -17.52 -0.19
CA ARG A 65 -11.21 -17.16 -0.75
C ARG A 65 -12.19 -16.97 0.39
N HIS A 66 -12.76 -15.77 0.48
CA HIS A 66 -13.72 -15.38 1.51
C HIS A 66 -15.06 -15.08 0.86
N THR A 67 -16.12 -15.74 1.34
CA THR A 67 -17.48 -15.37 0.96
C THR A 67 -17.92 -14.22 1.85
N LEU A 68 -18.27 -13.09 1.23
CA LEU A 68 -18.68 -11.88 1.93
C LEU A 68 -20.13 -12.01 2.40
N ASP A 69 -20.31 -12.81 3.45
CA ASP A 69 -21.58 -13.04 4.11
C ASP A 69 -21.48 -12.60 5.57
N SER A 70 -22.43 -11.77 6.02
CA SER A 70 -22.57 -11.37 7.42
C SER A 70 -22.67 -12.55 8.40
N ALA A 71 -23.17 -13.71 7.94
CA ALA A 71 -23.22 -14.92 8.75
C ALA A 71 -21.81 -15.49 9.02
N ASN A 72 -20.87 -15.32 8.09
CA ASN A 72 -19.50 -15.83 8.18
C ASN A 72 -18.52 -14.79 8.74
N LEU A 73 -18.76 -13.52 8.46
CA LEU A 73 -17.91 -12.40 8.85
C LEU A 73 -18.74 -11.42 9.69
N PRO A 74 -18.71 -11.56 11.04
CA PRO A 74 -19.56 -10.77 11.93
C PRO A 74 -19.40 -9.26 11.76
N PHE A 75 -18.18 -8.82 11.43
CA PHE A 75 -17.88 -7.42 11.16
C PHE A 75 -18.69 -6.87 9.98
N LEU A 76 -19.03 -7.69 8.97
CA LEU A 76 -19.83 -7.25 7.84
C LEU A 76 -21.24 -6.81 8.25
N SER A 77 -21.78 -7.32 9.36
CA SER A 77 -23.09 -6.88 9.88
C SER A 77 -23.11 -5.39 10.21
N ASP A 78 -21.98 -4.87 10.72
CA ASP A 78 -21.80 -3.44 10.99
C ASP A 78 -21.52 -2.65 9.72
N LEU A 79 -21.25 -3.30 8.58
CA LEU A 79 -21.08 -2.70 7.25
C LEU A 79 -22.35 -2.72 6.38
N ILE A 80 -23.38 -3.47 6.78
CA ILE A 80 -24.64 -3.54 6.04
C ILE A 80 -25.30 -2.16 6.01
N ASP A 81 -25.72 -1.72 4.82
CA ASP A 81 -26.56 -0.55 4.70
C ASP A 81 -28.02 -0.93 4.96
N ARG A 82 -28.63 -0.35 6.00
CA ARG A 82 -30.03 -0.60 6.33
C ARG A 82 -30.97 0.04 5.30
N PHE A 83 -30.51 1.04 4.54
CA PHE A 83 -31.30 1.71 3.51
C PHE A 83 -31.47 0.88 2.23
N THR A 84 -30.60 -0.11 2.00
CA THR A 84 -30.64 -0.95 0.79
C THR A 84 -31.40 -2.28 1.00
N GLY A 85 -32.08 -2.44 2.14
CA GLY A 85 -32.75 -3.69 2.49
C GLY A 85 -31.81 -4.79 2.97
N GLY A 86 -30.51 -4.49 3.13
CA GLY A 86 -29.51 -5.42 3.64
C GLY A 86 -28.91 -6.35 2.57
N ASP A 87 -29.00 -6.01 1.29
CA ASP A 87 -28.45 -6.82 0.19
C ASP A 87 -27.04 -6.39 -0.26
N VAL A 88 -26.59 -5.20 0.15
CA VAL A 88 -25.26 -4.66 -0.17
C VAL A 88 -24.63 -4.05 1.08
N PHE A 89 -23.30 -4.09 1.14
CA PHE A 89 -22.54 -3.36 2.14
C PHE A 89 -21.65 -2.31 1.45
N ILE A 90 -21.41 -1.21 2.15
CA ILE A 90 -20.60 -0.10 1.66
C ILE A 90 -19.29 -0.12 2.44
N ALA A 91 -18.19 -0.46 1.75
CA ALA A 91 -16.85 -0.54 2.30
C ALA A 91 -15.81 -0.26 1.23
N GLU A 92 -14.74 0.44 1.60
CA GLU A 92 -13.56 0.53 0.77
C GLU A 92 -12.67 -0.69 1.03
N VAL A 93 -12.30 -1.41 -0.02
CA VAL A 93 -11.43 -2.60 0.09
C VAL A 93 -10.06 -2.27 -0.49
N PHE A 94 -9.03 -2.44 0.33
CA PHE A 94 -7.64 -2.27 -0.05
C PHE A 94 -6.92 -3.62 -0.02
N PHE A 95 -6.20 -3.94 -1.08
CA PHE A 95 -5.33 -5.10 -1.18
C PHE A 95 -3.89 -4.62 -0.98
N VAL A 96 -3.21 -5.18 0.02
CA VAL A 96 -1.85 -4.79 0.40
C VAL A 96 -0.94 -5.98 0.26
N ASN A 97 0.09 -5.84 -0.57
CA ASN A 97 1.12 -6.85 -0.73
C ASN A 97 2.02 -6.89 0.51
N VAL A 98 2.12 -8.06 1.13
CA VAL A 98 2.91 -8.28 2.37
C VAL A 98 4.21 -9.03 2.11
N ARG A 99 4.50 -9.34 0.84
CA ARG A 99 5.77 -9.98 0.46
C ARG A 99 6.93 -9.00 0.56
N GLU A 100 8.13 -9.55 0.51
CA GLU A 100 9.33 -8.74 0.40
C GLU A 100 9.44 -8.13 -1.00
N HIS A 101 9.69 -6.83 -1.05
CA HIS A 101 10.01 -6.06 -2.24
C HIS A 101 11.51 -5.77 -2.28
N PRO A 102 12.33 -6.66 -2.89
CA PRO A 102 13.76 -6.43 -3.08
C PRO A 102 14.01 -5.48 -4.26
N GLY A 103 15.27 -5.11 -4.50
CA GLY A 103 15.63 -4.39 -5.71
C GLY A 103 15.36 -2.88 -5.67
N VAL A 104 15.04 -2.31 -4.50
CA VAL A 104 14.66 -0.90 -4.42
C VAL A 104 15.92 -0.05 -4.40
N LYS A 105 16.38 0.31 -5.59
CA LYS A 105 17.51 1.20 -5.78
C LYS A 105 17.19 2.60 -5.28
N PHE A 106 18.09 3.14 -4.48
CA PHE A 106 18.08 4.52 -4.03
C PHE A 106 19.42 5.17 -4.29
N GLY A 107 19.41 6.48 -4.41
CA GLY A 107 20.63 7.24 -4.55
C GLY A 107 20.33 8.68 -4.91
N GLY A 108 21.31 9.52 -4.68
CA GLY A 108 21.18 10.95 -4.90
C GLY A 108 22.29 11.73 -4.24
N ARG A 109 22.26 13.03 -4.52
CA ARG A 109 23.17 14.01 -3.93
C ARG A 109 22.81 14.18 -2.46
N ILE A 110 23.82 14.04 -1.60
CA ILE A 110 23.65 14.24 -0.16
C ILE A 110 24.15 15.60 0.31
N GLY A 111 24.92 16.30 -0.52
CA GLY A 111 25.34 17.68 -0.28
C GLY A 111 26.78 17.94 -0.69
N HIS A 112 27.21 19.18 -0.54
CA HIS A 112 28.62 19.56 -0.65
C HIS A 112 29.26 19.47 0.74
N VAL A 113 30.40 18.79 0.81
CA VAL A 113 31.20 18.72 2.03
C VAL A 113 32.59 19.23 1.70
N GLU A 114 33.11 20.13 2.52
CA GLU A 114 34.47 20.62 2.38
C GLU A 114 35.44 19.55 2.88
N ASP A 115 36.41 19.19 2.05
CA ASP A 115 37.45 18.23 2.42
C ASP A 115 38.34 18.83 3.52
N PRO A 116 38.44 18.21 4.72
CA PRO A 116 39.17 18.77 5.84
C PRO A 116 40.68 18.96 5.62
N LYS A 117 41.25 18.29 4.60
CA LYS A 117 42.68 18.29 4.30
C LYS A 117 43.05 19.33 3.24
N SER A 118 42.25 19.43 2.17
CA SER A 118 42.50 20.34 1.04
C SER A 118 41.66 21.63 1.05
N GLY A 119 40.58 21.70 1.84
CA GLY A 119 39.64 22.83 1.84
C GLY A 119 38.78 22.92 0.58
N VAL A 120 38.78 21.88 -0.27
CA VAL A 120 38.02 21.86 -1.52
C VAL A 120 36.60 21.36 -1.27
N PRO A 121 35.56 22.04 -1.78
CA PRO A 121 34.19 21.54 -1.71
C PRO A 121 34.02 20.33 -2.64
N VAL A 122 33.65 19.18 -2.06
CA VAL A 122 33.38 17.93 -2.77
C VAL A 122 31.87 17.68 -2.79
N GLU A 123 31.30 17.42 -3.96
CA GLU A 123 29.92 16.95 -4.06
C GLU A 123 29.84 15.46 -3.69
N THR A 124 29.14 15.15 -2.60
CA THR A 124 29.01 13.78 -2.14
C THR A 124 27.70 13.17 -2.64
N MET A 125 27.79 11.97 -3.18
CA MET A 125 26.64 11.18 -3.65
C MET A 125 26.58 9.85 -2.91
N VAL A 126 25.37 9.35 -2.73
CA VAL A 126 25.12 8.02 -2.18
C VAL A 126 24.36 7.21 -3.20
N HIS A 127 24.72 5.94 -3.32
CA HIS A 127 24.02 4.94 -4.09
C HIS A 127 23.87 3.68 -3.24
N GLY A 128 22.72 3.03 -3.33
CA GLY A 128 22.49 1.78 -2.64
C GLY A 128 21.20 1.11 -3.09
N GLU A 129 20.90 -0.02 -2.44
CA GLU A 129 19.69 -0.79 -2.65
C GLU A 129 19.15 -1.22 -1.29
N PHE A 130 17.84 -1.25 -1.14
CA PHE A 130 17.19 -1.83 0.02
C PHE A 130 16.03 -2.74 -0.39
N SER A 131 15.62 -3.59 0.55
CA SER A 131 14.39 -4.36 0.50
C SER A 131 13.45 -3.87 1.58
N PHE A 132 12.14 -3.96 1.33
CA PHE A 132 11.15 -3.69 2.36
C PHE A 132 9.99 -4.67 2.28
N ARG A 133 9.27 -4.86 3.39
CA ARG A 133 8.01 -5.60 3.42
C ARG A 133 7.00 -4.85 4.27
N VAL A 134 5.73 -5.01 3.96
CA VAL A 134 4.66 -4.43 4.78
C VAL A 134 4.38 -5.36 5.96
N VAL A 135 4.44 -4.81 7.18
CA VAL A 135 4.14 -5.54 8.42
C VAL A 135 2.72 -5.26 8.87
N ASP A 136 2.32 -3.99 8.84
CA ASP A 136 1.00 -3.50 9.25
C ASP A 136 0.32 -2.80 8.06
N PRO A 137 -0.59 -3.49 7.36
CA PRO A 137 -1.34 -2.93 6.24
C PRO A 137 -2.23 -1.75 6.62
N GLU A 138 -2.85 -1.79 7.81
CA GLU A 138 -3.79 -0.77 8.25
C GLU A 138 -3.09 0.56 8.49
N GLN A 139 -1.96 0.52 9.20
CA GLN A 139 -1.12 1.71 9.44
C GLN A 139 -0.52 2.26 8.16
N LEU A 140 -0.12 1.40 7.21
CA LEU A 140 0.37 1.84 5.90
C LEU A 140 -0.72 2.63 5.16
N ILE A 141 -1.95 2.13 5.16
CA ILE A 141 -3.05 2.77 4.45
C ILE A 141 -3.37 4.14 5.07
N VAL A 142 -3.55 4.18 6.40
CA VAL A 142 -3.91 5.41 7.13
C VAL A 142 -2.78 6.44 7.11
N GLY A 143 -1.55 6.01 7.33
CA GLY A 143 -0.41 6.91 7.54
C GLY A 143 0.25 7.42 6.27
N LEU A 144 0.22 6.65 5.17
CA LEU A 144 1.00 6.97 3.97
C LEU A 144 0.17 7.00 2.68
N VAL A 145 -0.72 6.04 2.48
CA VAL A 145 -1.48 5.88 1.23
C VAL A 145 -2.64 6.88 1.17
N GLY A 146 -3.29 7.16 2.30
CA GLY A 146 -4.55 7.89 2.35
C GLY A 146 -5.72 7.13 1.69
N MET A 147 -6.92 7.73 1.69
CA MET A 147 -8.12 7.14 1.08
C MET A 147 -8.26 7.39 -0.44
N GLY A 148 -7.26 8.00 -1.08
CA GLY A 148 -7.26 8.34 -2.51
C GLY A 148 -7.04 7.14 -3.44
N ARG A 149 -7.09 7.38 -4.76
CA ARG A 149 -6.63 6.41 -5.77
C ARG A 149 -5.11 6.36 -5.71
N THR A 150 -4.55 5.46 -4.91
CA THR A 150 -3.12 5.47 -4.67
C THR A 150 -2.38 4.57 -5.63
N GLU A 151 -1.45 5.17 -6.36
CA GLU A 151 -0.44 4.49 -7.14
C GLU A 151 0.69 4.04 -6.22
N SER A 152 1.12 2.78 -6.36
CA SER A 152 2.19 2.19 -5.56
C SER A 152 3.57 2.87 -5.66
N TYR A 153 3.71 3.80 -6.60
CA TYR A 153 4.88 4.67 -6.68
C TYR A 153 5.09 5.48 -5.39
N LEU A 154 4.01 5.96 -4.75
CA LEU A 154 4.11 6.84 -3.57
C LEU A 154 4.79 6.15 -2.39
N VAL A 155 4.44 4.89 -2.10
CA VAL A 155 5.03 4.13 -0.98
C VAL A 155 6.53 3.93 -1.21
N ARG A 156 6.93 3.53 -2.43
CA ARG A 156 8.34 3.31 -2.76
C ARG A 156 9.14 4.62 -2.76
N ALA A 157 8.57 5.69 -3.29
CA ALA A 157 9.21 7.01 -3.32
C ALA A 157 9.43 7.55 -1.91
N TRP A 158 8.40 7.50 -1.06
CA TRP A 158 8.51 7.92 0.34
C TRP A 158 9.57 7.13 1.10
N MET A 159 9.61 5.81 0.96
CA MET A 159 10.65 4.97 1.59
C MET A 159 12.06 5.37 1.14
N LYS A 160 12.26 5.61 -0.17
CA LYS A 160 13.55 6.08 -0.70
C LYS A 160 13.97 7.41 -0.10
N GLU A 161 13.04 8.34 0.05
CA GLU A 161 13.30 9.65 0.66
C GLU A 161 13.69 9.53 2.14
N GLN A 162 13.00 8.69 2.91
CA GLN A 162 13.35 8.46 4.32
C GLN A 162 14.74 7.84 4.47
N VAL A 163 15.06 6.83 3.66
CA VAL A 163 16.39 6.20 3.66
C VAL A 163 17.47 7.23 3.29
N LEU A 164 17.25 8.02 2.23
CA LEU A 164 18.20 9.07 1.82
C LEU A 164 18.39 10.14 2.90
N LYS A 165 17.32 10.54 3.59
CA LYS A 165 17.40 11.52 4.68
C LYS A 165 18.26 11.02 5.84
N ILE A 166 17.98 9.81 6.33
CA ILE A 166 18.73 9.21 7.45
C ILE A 166 20.20 9.05 7.08
N ILE A 167 20.49 8.58 5.86
CA ILE A 167 21.87 8.39 5.41
C ILE A 167 22.58 9.74 5.27
N ARG A 168 21.92 10.76 4.70
CA ARG A 168 22.47 12.11 4.61
C ARG A 168 22.84 12.66 5.99
N ASP A 169 21.91 12.59 6.94
CA ASP A 169 22.10 13.11 8.29
C ASP A 169 23.26 12.37 9.00
N ARG A 170 23.34 11.04 8.83
CA ARG A 170 24.40 10.23 9.44
C ARG A 170 25.76 10.45 8.80
N ILE A 171 25.84 10.56 7.48
CA ILE A 171 27.10 10.85 6.79
C ILE A 171 27.60 12.24 7.15
N ALA A 172 26.72 13.24 7.18
CA ALA A 172 27.09 14.59 7.61
C ALA A 172 27.65 14.59 9.05
N GLU A 173 27.01 13.88 9.97
CA GLU A 173 27.50 13.73 11.35
C GLU A 173 28.90 13.10 11.41
N LEU A 174 29.12 12.01 10.66
CA LEU A 174 30.39 11.28 10.64
C LEU A 174 31.52 12.11 10.02
N LEU A 175 31.25 12.85 8.94
CA LEU A 175 32.24 13.69 8.27
C LEU A 175 32.69 14.84 9.18
N VAL A 176 31.75 15.49 9.88
CA VAL A 176 32.08 16.57 10.82
C VAL A 176 32.85 16.05 12.04
N LYS A 177 32.43 14.92 12.63
CA LYS A 177 33.08 14.36 13.82
C LYS A 177 34.47 13.82 13.54
N ASN A 178 34.62 13.06 12.45
CA ASN A 178 35.84 12.30 12.21
C ASN A 178 36.84 13.03 11.29
N LYS A 179 36.46 14.16 10.70
CA LYS A 179 37.29 14.93 9.75
C LYS A 179 37.95 14.04 8.70
N TRP A 180 37.20 13.08 8.16
CA TRP A 180 37.74 12.14 7.19
C TRP A 180 38.13 12.87 5.90
N PRO A 181 39.33 12.62 5.36
CA PRO A 181 39.69 13.10 4.03
C PRO A 181 38.73 12.49 3.01
N LEU A 182 38.13 13.34 2.18
CA LEU A 182 37.25 12.93 1.08
C LEU A 182 38.02 12.79 -0.24
N LEU A 183 39.20 13.40 -0.31
CA LEU A 183 40.13 13.34 -1.43
C LEU A 183 41.41 12.65 -0.95
N ASP A 184 42.00 11.83 -1.83
CA ASP A 184 43.27 11.14 -1.58
C ASP A 184 44.45 12.14 -1.50
#